data_AF-A0A0D2UAP8-F1
#
_entry.id   AF-A0A0D2UAP8-F1
#
_cell.length_a   1.000
_cell.length_b   1.000
_cell.length_c   1.000
_cell.angle_alpha   90.00
_cell.angle_beta   90.00
_cell.angle_gamma   90.00
#
_symmetry.space_group_name_H-M   'P 1'
#
loop_
_entity.id
_entity.type
_entity.pdbx_description
1 polymer ?
#
loop_
_entity_poly.entity_id
_entity_poly.type
_entity_poly.pdbx_seq_one_letter_code
_entity_poly.pdbx_strand_id
1 'polypeptide(L)'
;MNVSILADEILKKVEYNALRIVFNKFHSVVSFVPTVSTVLSPEIVERESESGGKLGELDPYEVEGDETKGEILQNLAKFQFSYVMFNAVLENACSEQGARISAMDSSSRNVGDMLDRLTLTYNRTRQASITKELIEIISRASALEG
;
A
#
# COMPACT_ATOMS: atom_id res chain seq x y z
N MET A 1 14.75 1.69 7.08
CA MET A 1 13.71 2.65 7.51
C MET A 1 13.56 2.46 9.01
N ASN A 2 14.00 3.41 9.82
CA ASN A 2 14.10 3.22 11.27
C ASN A 2 12.73 3.40 11.91
N VAL A 3 11.85 2.39 11.77
CA VAL A 3 10.49 2.43 12.32
C VAL A 3 10.49 2.65 13.83
N SER A 4 11.54 2.18 14.53
CA SER A 4 11.76 2.45 15.95
C SER A 4 11.91 3.94 16.27
N ILE A 5 12.61 4.72 15.44
CA ILE A 5 12.77 6.17 15.63
C ILE A 5 11.44 6.88 15.42
N LEU A 6 10.70 6.47 14.38
CA LEU A 6 9.39 7.06 14.09
C LEU A 6 8.38 6.71 15.19
N ALA A 7 8.44 5.49 15.72
CA ALA A 7 7.64 5.08 16.87
C ALA A 7 7.99 5.92 18.11
N ASP A 8 9.27 6.09 18.42
CA ASP A 8 9.73 6.91 19.54
C ASP A 8 9.32 8.39 19.40
N GLU A 9 9.39 8.96 18.19
CA GLU A 9 8.90 10.32 17.93
C GLU A 9 7.39 10.46 18.18
N ILE A 10 6.59 9.47 17.77
CA ILE A 10 5.14 9.49 17.99
C ILE A 10 4.83 9.40 19.48
N LEU A 11 5.53 8.53 20.20
CA LEU A 11 5.37 8.34 21.65
C LEU A 11 5.75 9.60 22.45
N LYS A 12 6.74 10.37 21.98
CA LYS A 12 7.22 11.58 22.67
C LYS A 12 6.37 12.82 22.41
N LYS A 13 5.75 12.93 21.24
CA LYS A 13 5.07 14.16 20.79
C LYS A 13 3.57 14.19 21.09
N VAL A 14 2.96 13.04 21.37
CA VAL A 14 1.51 12.91 21.45
C VAL A 14 1.13 12.15 22.71
N GLU A 15 0.30 12.77 23.55
CA GLU A 15 -0.45 12.04 24.58
C GLU A 15 -1.63 11.34 23.92
N TYR A 16 -1.80 10.06 24.22
CA TYR A 16 -2.83 9.25 23.60
C TYR A 16 -3.39 8.22 24.58
N ASN A 17 -4.63 7.82 24.33
CA ASN A 17 -5.28 6.72 25.04
C ASN A 17 -5.23 5.44 24.20
N ALA A 18 -5.42 5.56 22.88
CA ALA A 18 -5.31 4.43 21.96
C ALA A 18 -4.79 4.91 20.59
N LEU A 19 -3.77 4.24 20.05
CA LEU A 19 -3.33 4.41 18.67
C LEU A 19 -3.97 3.35 17.80
N ARG A 20 -4.51 3.78 16.66
CA ARG A 20 -5.03 2.89 15.63
C ARG A 20 -4.12 2.96 14.41
N ILE A 21 -3.50 1.84 14.08
CA ILE A 21 -2.64 1.70 12.92
C ILE A 21 -3.46 1.01 11.83
N VAL A 22 -3.70 1.73 10.73
CA VAL A 22 -4.42 1.21 9.58
C VAL A 22 -3.40 0.81 8.52
N PHE A 23 -3.45 -0.45 8.08
CA PHE A 23 -2.55 -0.97 7.06
C PHE A 23 -3.22 -2.05 6.23
N ASN A 24 -2.64 -2.38 5.09
CA ASN A 24 -3.09 -3.51 4.28
C ASN A 24 -2.31 -4.75 4.71
N LYS A 25 -3.03 -5.78 5.17
CA LYS A 25 -2.45 -7.08 5.46
C LYS A 25 -2.32 -7.87 4.17
N PHE A 26 -1.11 -8.29 3.86
CA PHE A 26 -0.80 -9.08 2.68
C PHE A 26 -1.28 -10.52 2.90
N HIS A 27 -2.29 -10.95 2.14
CA HIS A 27 -2.70 -12.35 2.09
C HIS A 27 -2.11 -13.06 0.88
N SER A 28 -2.12 -12.39 -0.27
CA SER A 28 -1.50 -12.87 -1.51
C SER A 28 -1.25 -11.70 -2.46
N VAL A 29 -0.57 -11.97 -3.58
CA VAL A 29 -0.29 -10.97 -4.63
C VAL A 29 -1.56 -10.32 -5.20
N VAL A 30 -2.71 -10.98 -5.06
CA VAL A 30 -4.01 -10.53 -5.60
C VAL A 30 -4.96 -10.04 -4.49
N SER A 31 -4.67 -10.35 -3.22
CA SER A 31 -5.57 -10.07 -2.10
C SER A 31 -4.83 -9.43 -0.95
N PHE A 32 -5.25 -8.21 -0.61
CA PHE A 32 -4.75 -7.42 0.50
C PHE A 32 -5.96 -6.89 1.28
N VAL A 33 -5.99 -7.12 2.59
CA VAL A 33 -7.15 -6.81 3.44
C VAL A 33 -6.83 -5.61 4.34
N PRO A 34 -7.57 -4.49 4.22
CA PRO A 34 -7.42 -3.37 5.14
C PRO A 34 -7.71 -3.81 6.58
N THR A 35 -6.70 -3.71 7.43
CA THR A 35 -6.75 -4.14 8.82
C THR A 35 -6.39 -2.97 9.73
N VAL A 36 -7.09 -2.88 10.86
CA VAL A 36 -6.81 -1.90 11.90
C VAL A 36 -6.26 -2.62 13.12
N SER A 37 -5.03 -2.31 13.51
CA SER A 37 -4.47 -2.75 14.79
C SER A 37 -4.59 -1.62 15.81
N THR A 38 -5.03 -1.92 17.03
CA THR A 38 -5.15 -0.94 18.11
C THR A 38 -4.10 -1.22 19.17
N VAL A 39 -3.35 -0.20 19.55
CA VAL A 39 -2.36 -0.24 20.62
C VAL A 39 -2.78 0.75 21.70
N LEU A 40 -2.88 0.27 22.94
CA LEU A 40 -3.29 1.08 24.10
C LEU A 40 -2.11 1.85 24.68
N SER A 41 -2.39 2.91 25.43
CA SER A 41 -1.34 3.65 26.16
C SER A 41 -0.86 2.88 27.39
N PRO A 42 0.43 3.05 27.78
CA PRO A 42 0.98 2.37 28.95
C PRO A 42 0.17 2.61 30.24
N GLU A 43 -0.35 3.84 30.44
CA GLU A 43 -1.17 4.19 31.60
C GLU A 43 -2.49 3.42 31.66
N ILE A 44 -3.12 3.18 30.51
CA ILE A 44 -4.37 2.42 30.44
C ILE A 44 -4.08 0.93 30.61
N VAL A 45 -2.96 0.45 30.07
CA VAL A 45 -2.49 -0.92 30.25
C VAL A 45 -2.23 -1.23 31.73
N GLU A 46 -1.57 -0.32 32.44
CA GLU A 46 -1.31 -0.44 33.89
C GLU A 46 -2.62 -0.45 34.69
N ARG A 47 -3.53 0.49 34.41
CA ARG A 47 -4.86 0.55 35.06
C ARG A 47 -5.75 -0.66 34.76
N GLU A 48 -5.67 -1.23 33.56
CA GLU A 48 -6.39 -2.46 33.20
C GLU A 48 -5.78 -3.71 33.85
N SER A 49 -4.47 -3.71 34.13
CA SER A 49 -3.81 -4.77 34.89
C SER A 49 -4.26 -4.76 36.35
N GLU A 50 -4.35 -3.59 36.98
CA GLU A 50 -4.75 -3.46 38.39
C GLU A 50 -6.23 -3.78 38.64
N SER A 51 -7.09 -3.57 37.64
CA SER A 51 -8.54 -3.82 37.74
C SER A 51 -8.97 -5.26 37.44
N GLY A 52 -8.02 -6.18 37.18
CA GLY A 52 -8.31 -7.59 36.91
C GLY A 52 -8.98 -7.84 35.56
N GLY A 53 -8.74 -6.97 34.57
CA GLY A 53 -9.22 -7.15 33.20
C GLY A 53 -8.46 -8.24 32.43
N LYS A 54 -8.50 -8.21 31.09
CA LYS A 54 -7.77 -9.17 30.23
C LYS A 54 -6.26 -9.21 30.51
N LEU A 55 -5.68 -8.16 31.08
CA LEU A 55 -4.27 -8.11 31.47
C LEU A 55 -3.96 -8.82 32.79
N GLY A 56 -4.96 -9.15 33.62
CA GLY A 56 -4.78 -10.00 34.80
C GLY A 56 -4.38 -11.44 34.44
N GLU A 57 -4.54 -11.85 33.17
CA GLU A 57 -3.97 -13.10 32.64
C GLU A 57 -2.44 -13.12 32.65
N LEU A 58 -1.79 -11.96 32.88
CA LEU A 58 -0.34 -11.85 33.01
C LEU A 58 0.17 -12.09 34.44
N ASP A 59 -0.72 -12.22 35.44
CA ASP A 59 -0.37 -12.50 36.83
C ASP A 59 0.40 -13.82 37.05
N PRO A 60 0.22 -14.89 36.25
CA PRO A 60 1.03 -16.11 36.35
C PRO A 60 2.48 -15.95 35.87
N TYR A 61 2.84 -14.84 35.21
CA TYR A 61 4.20 -14.62 34.73
C TYR A 61 5.05 -13.97 35.82
N GLU A 62 6.12 -14.65 36.22
CA GLU A 62 7.10 -14.10 37.14
C GLU A 62 7.96 -13.04 36.44
N VAL A 63 8.08 -11.88 37.08
CA VAL A 63 8.94 -10.79 36.64
C VAL A 63 10.35 -11.06 37.17
N GLU A 64 11.30 -11.31 36.27
CA GLU A 64 12.71 -11.41 36.59
C GLU A 64 13.38 -10.02 36.55
N GLY A 65 14.08 -9.64 37.62
CA GLY A 65 14.91 -8.43 37.68
C GLY A 65 14.62 -7.48 38.85
N ASP A 66 15.29 -6.33 38.86
CA ASP A 66 15.11 -5.24 39.84
C ASP A 66 13.96 -4.28 39.45
N GLU A 67 13.39 -4.42 38.26
CA GLU A 67 12.32 -3.56 37.75
C GLU A 67 10.95 -3.95 38.34
N THR A 68 10.12 -2.96 38.59
CA THR A 68 8.74 -3.19 39.04
C THR A 68 7.87 -3.72 37.90
N LYS A 69 6.82 -4.49 38.22
CA LYS A 69 5.85 -4.99 37.23
C LYS A 69 5.29 -3.87 36.32
N GLY A 70 5.05 -2.68 36.88
CA GLY A 70 4.60 -1.49 36.14
C GLY A 70 5.62 -1.02 35.10
N GLU A 71 6.90 -0.91 35.46
CA GLU A 71 7.96 -0.49 34.54
C GLU A 71 8.11 -1.46 33.35
N ILE A 72 8.04 -2.77 33.60
CA ILE A 72 8.11 -3.79 32.54
C ILE A 72 6.90 -3.71 31.63
N LEU A 73 5.69 -3.53 32.17
CA LEU A 73 4.47 -3.34 31.38
C LEU A 73 4.56 -2.11 30.48
N GLN A 74 5.13 -1.02 30.98
CA GLN A 74 5.35 0.19 30.17
C GLN A 74 6.37 -0.04 29.05
N ASN A 75 7.47 -0.73 29.34
CA ASN A 75 8.48 -1.09 28.34
C ASN A 75 7.90 -2.04 27.28
N LEU A 76 7.11 -3.03 27.70
CA LEU A 76 6.43 -3.97 26.82
C LEU A 76 5.42 -3.27 25.91
N ALA A 77 4.64 -2.31 26.44
CA ALA A 77 3.70 -1.54 25.63
C ALA A 77 4.39 -0.73 24.52
N LYS A 78 5.53 -0.07 24.85
CA LYS A 78 6.35 0.66 23.87
C LYS A 78 6.96 -0.27 22.82
N PHE A 79 7.42 -1.45 23.25
CA PHE A 79 7.94 -2.48 22.36
C PHE A 79 6.86 -3.03 21.42
N GLN A 80 5.69 -3.36 21.97
CA GLN A 80 4.53 -3.83 21.21
C GLN A 80 4.13 -2.81 20.14
N PHE A 81 4.08 -1.52 20.49
CA PHE A 81 3.79 -0.46 19.53
C PHE A 81 4.80 -0.44 18.37
N SER A 82 6.09 -0.47 18.70
CA SER A 82 7.17 -0.49 17.70
C SER A 82 7.09 -1.72 16.79
N TYR A 83 6.78 -2.88 17.36
CA TYR A 83 6.60 -4.14 16.63
C TYR A 83 5.40 -4.09 15.67
N VAL A 84 4.22 -3.66 16.16
CA VAL A 84 3.01 -3.55 15.34
C VAL A 84 3.23 -2.54 14.21
N MET A 85 3.87 -1.42 14.50
CA MET A 85 4.19 -0.41 13.49
C MET A 85 5.15 -0.97 12.43
N PHE A 86 6.18 -1.70 12.83
CA PHE A 86 7.13 -2.33 11.91
C PHE A 86 6.44 -3.36 11.01
N ASN A 87 5.61 -4.23 11.59
CA ASN A 87 4.84 -5.20 10.85
C ASN A 87 3.88 -4.50 9.85
N ALA A 88 3.14 -3.49 10.31
CA ALA A 88 2.20 -2.74 9.48
C ALA A 88 2.88 -2.09 8.27
N VAL A 89 4.07 -1.50 8.45
CA VAL A 89 4.83 -0.88 7.35
C VAL A 89 5.31 -1.94 6.35
N LEU A 90 5.79 -3.09 6.82
CA LEU A 90 6.24 -4.19 5.94
C LEU A 90 5.09 -4.78 5.13
N GLU A 91 3.97 -5.09 5.79
CA GLU A 91 2.76 -5.63 5.17
C GLU A 91 2.18 -4.66 4.13
N ASN A 92 2.17 -3.37 4.46
CA ASN A 92 1.70 -2.33 3.55
C ASN A 92 2.62 -2.19 2.33
N ALA A 93 3.94 -2.17 2.52
CA ALA A 93 4.91 -2.09 1.42
C ALA A 93 4.81 -3.30 0.47
N CYS A 94 4.60 -4.50 1.01
CA CYS A 94 4.39 -5.70 0.20
C CYS A 94 3.07 -5.63 -0.59
N SER A 95 1.99 -5.23 0.09
CA SER A 95 0.67 -5.05 -0.53
C SER A 95 0.69 -3.97 -1.62
N GLU A 96 1.41 -2.88 -1.39
CA GLU A 96 1.60 -1.79 -2.36
C GLU A 96 2.28 -2.31 -3.63
N GLN A 97 3.34 -3.09 -3.49
CA GLN A 97 4.03 -3.66 -4.64
C GLN A 97 3.14 -4.62 -5.43
N GLY A 98 2.35 -5.46 -4.76
CA GLY A 98 1.38 -6.35 -5.41
C GLY A 98 0.28 -5.59 -6.16
N ALA A 99 -0.28 -4.56 -5.53
CA ALA A 99 -1.26 -3.67 -6.15
C ALA A 99 -0.67 -2.91 -7.36
N ARG A 100 0.58 -2.45 -7.24
CA ARG A 100 1.30 -1.74 -8.30
C ARG A 100 1.51 -2.64 -9.52
N ILE A 101 1.92 -3.90 -9.32
CA ILE A 101 2.09 -4.85 -10.42
C ILE A 101 0.77 -5.06 -11.16
N SER A 102 -0.32 -5.31 -10.42
CA SER A 102 -1.65 -5.51 -11.02
C SER A 102 -2.14 -4.28 -11.80
N ALA A 103 -1.90 -3.07 -11.27
CA ALA A 103 -2.24 -1.83 -11.95
C ALA A 103 -1.42 -1.65 -13.23
N MET A 104 -0.11 -1.93 -13.21
CA MET A 104 0.77 -1.81 -14.37
C MET A 104 0.45 -2.84 -15.45
N ASP A 105 0.09 -4.06 -15.08
CA ASP A 105 -0.39 -5.08 -16.03
C ASP A 105 -1.67 -4.64 -16.73
N SER A 106 -2.62 -4.05 -15.98
CA SER A 106 -3.85 -3.50 -16.57
C SER A 106 -3.57 -2.34 -17.53
N SER A 107 -2.64 -1.44 -17.16
CA SER A 107 -2.22 -0.33 -17.99
C SER A 107 -1.57 -0.82 -19.30
N SER A 108 -0.68 -1.82 -19.20
CA SER A 108 0.03 -2.38 -20.36
C SER A 108 -0.92 -3.03 -21.35
N ARG A 109 -1.94 -3.76 -20.85
CA ARG A 109 -3.02 -4.30 -21.69
C ARG A 109 -3.81 -3.20 -22.39
N ASN A 110 -4.22 -2.17 -21.67
CA ASN A 110 -4.97 -1.04 -22.24
C ASN A 110 -4.17 -0.27 -23.30
N VAL A 111 -2.86 -0.09 -23.09
CA VAL A 111 -1.96 0.54 -24.05
C VAL A 111 -1.81 -0.34 -25.30
N GLY A 112 -1.72 -1.66 -25.16
CA GLY A 112 -1.73 -2.61 -26.28
C GLY A 112 -2.98 -2.47 -27.15
N ASP A 113 -4.16 -2.50 -26.53
CA ASP A 113 -5.44 -2.33 -27.24
C ASP A 113 -5.52 -0.98 -27.98
N MET A 114 -4.98 0.08 -27.37
CA MET A 114 -4.91 1.40 -27.99
C MET A 114 -3.96 1.42 -29.18
N LEU A 115 -2.78 0.79 -29.05
CA LEU A 115 -1.79 0.68 -30.12
C LEU A 115 -2.36 -0.07 -31.33
N ASP A 116 -3.10 -1.15 -31.10
CA ASP A 116 -3.73 -1.93 -32.17
C ASP A 116 -4.74 -1.09 -32.96
N ARG A 117 -5.59 -0.35 -32.25
CA ARG A 117 -6.55 0.59 -32.87
C ARG A 117 -5.85 1.68 -33.67
N LEU A 118 -4.78 2.25 -33.12
CA LEU A 118 -4.01 3.30 -33.80
C LEU A 118 -3.31 2.77 -35.05
N THR A 119 -2.78 1.54 -34.99
CA THR A 119 -2.12 0.86 -36.11
C THR A 119 -3.10 0.57 -37.25
N LEU A 120 -4.30 0.09 -36.93
CA LEU A 120 -5.37 -0.09 -37.91
C LEU A 120 -5.77 1.23 -38.58
N THR A 121 -5.90 2.29 -37.77
CA THR A 121 -6.23 3.63 -38.28
C THR A 121 -5.12 4.16 -39.18
N TYR A 122 -3.86 4.03 -38.78
CA TYR A 122 -2.70 4.41 -39.56
C TYR A 122 -2.69 3.70 -40.93
N ASN A 123 -2.89 2.38 -40.96
CA ASN A 123 -2.89 1.62 -42.21
C ASN A 123 -4.04 2.03 -43.14
N ARG A 124 -5.25 2.27 -42.60
CA ARG A 124 -6.38 2.78 -43.38
C ARG A 124 -6.09 4.16 -43.96
N THR A 125 -5.59 5.09 -43.15
CA THR A 125 -5.23 6.43 -43.61
C THR A 125 -4.11 6.40 -44.65
N ARG A 126 -3.12 5.53 -44.48
CA ARG A 126 -2.05 5.33 -45.46
C ARG A 126 -2.61 4.85 -46.81
N GLN A 127 -3.49 3.86 -46.82
CA GLN A 127 -4.13 3.37 -48.04
C GLN A 127 -5.02 4.43 -48.70
N ALA A 128 -5.76 5.20 -47.90
CA ALA A 128 -6.57 6.32 -48.37
C ALA A 128 -5.71 7.43 -49.01
N SER A 129 -4.53 7.74 -48.44
CA SER A 129 -3.60 8.72 -49.00
C SER A 129 -3.05 8.26 -50.34
N ILE A 130 -2.56 7.01 -50.42
CA ILE A 130 -2.04 6.43 -51.68
C ILE A 130 -3.10 6.45 -52.77
N THR A 131 -4.32 6.01 -52.47
CA THR A 131 -5.42 6.01 -53.45
C THR A 131 -5.81 7.41 -53.88
N LYS A 132 -5.85 8.37 -52.96
CA LYS A 132 -6.10 9.78 -53.28
C LYS A 132 -5.02 10.36 -54.21
N GLU A 133 -3.75 10.15 -53.91
CA GLU A 133 -2.63 10.59 -54.75
C GLU A 133 -2.70 9.98 -56.15
N LEU A 134 -3.00 8.67 -56.26
CA LEU A 134 -3.16 8.00 -57.55
C LEU A 134 -4.33 8.57 -58.37
N ILE A 135 -5.48 8.85 -57.72
CA ILE A 135 -6.63 9.48 -58.38
C ILE A 135 -6.26 10.87 -58.90
N GLU A 136 -5.55 11.67 -58.09
CA GLU A 136 -5.08 12.99 -58.50
C GLU A 136 -4.11 12.94 -59.68
N ILE A 137 -3.19 11.96 -59.71
CA ILE A 137 -2.25 11.75 -60.83
C ILE A 137 -3.02 11.42 -62.12
N ILE A 138 -3.94 10.45 -62.06
CA ILE A 138 -4.73 10.03 -63.23
C ILE A 138 -5.61 11.18 -63.74
N SER A 139 -6.30 11.87 -62.83
CA SER A 139 -7.16 13.01 -63.20
C SER A 139 -6.37 14.15 -63.85
N ARG A 140 -5.14 14.41 -63.40
CA ARG A 140 -4.24 15.40 -64.03
C ARG A 140 -3.79 14.94 -65.41
N ALA A 141 -3.37 13.69 -65.56
CA ALA A 141 -2.92 13.13 -66.84
C ALA A 141 -4.04 13.18 -67.90
N SER A 142 -5.27 12.76 -67.56
CA SER A 142 -6.40 12.81 -68.49
C SER A 142 -6.80 14.23 -68.90
N ALA A 143 -6.58 15.23 -68.04
CA ALA A 143 -6.85 16.63 -68.36
C ALA A 143 -5.84 17.24 -69.35
N LEU A 144 -4.71 16.57 -69.63
CA LEU A 144 -3.72 16.98 -70.63
C LEU A 144 -3.98 16.37 -72.02
N GLU A 145 -4.76 15.29 -72.11
CA GLU A 145 -5.09 14.61 -73.36
C GLU A 145 -6.35 15.15 -74.06
N GLY A 146 -7.16 15.95 -73.36
CA GLY A 146 -8.34 16.65 -73.91
C GLY A 146 -8.07 18.13 -74.16
#